data_AF-A0A7C9AEP6-F1
#
_entry.id   AF-A0A7C9AEP6-F1
#
_cell.length_a   1.000
_cell.length_b   1.000
_cell.length_c   1.000
_cell.angle_alpha   90.00
_cell.angle_beta   90.00
_cell.angle_gamma   90.00
#
_symmetry.space_group_name_H-M   'P 1'
#
loop_
_entity.id
_entity.type
_entity.pdbx_description
1 polymer ?
#
loop_
_entity_poly.entity_id
_entity_poly.type
_entity_poly.pdbx_seq_one_letter_code
_entity_poly.pdbx_strand_id
1 'polypeptide(L)'
;LAFGVVLISFYTCPTARLRLHLPPATGPTFTGKEIIEKYAKAIQKLAIDIATKLAKSMGASDYCFDGWPCQFRINKYTFTTETIGSPGVQIHTDSAFLTILQDDENLGGLEVMGPLSTSFVPVDPWPGTLVVNLGDIAVVS
;
A
#
# COMPACT_ATOMS: atom_id res chain seq x y z
N LEU A 1 22.27 -4.34 -2.77
CA LEU A 1 21.39 -3.44 -3.56
C LEU A 1 20.24 -3.00 -2.66
N ALA A 2 19.76 -1.76 -2.78
CA ALA A 2 18.71 -1.23 -1.91
C ALA A 2 17.53 -0.73 -2.74
N PHE A 3 16.32 -1.17 -2.42
CA PHE A 3 15.11 -1.03 -3.25
C PHE A 3 13.96 -0.47 -2.41
N GLY A 4 13.08 0.32 -3.03
CA GLY A 4 11.99 0.99 -2.33
C GLY A 4 10.64 0.50 -2.84
N VAL A 5 9.83 -0.06 -1.96
CA VAL A 5 8.40 -0.36 -2.18
C VAL A 5 7.58 0.72 -1.46
N VAL A 6 6.64 1.34 -2.16
CA VAL A 6 5.74 2.33 -1.53
C VAL A 6 4.40 1.65 -1.23
N LEU A 7 4.01 1.68 0.04
CA LEU A 7 2.81 1.02 0.56
C LEU A 7 1.86 2.06 1.15
N ILE A 8 0.61 2.09 0.72
CA ILE A 8 -0.42 2.93 1.34
C ILE A 8 -1.58 2.05 1.76
N SER A 9 -1.85 2.00 3.06
CA SER A 9 -2.86 1.14 3.67
C SER A 9 -3.99 1.98 4.29
N PHE A 10 -5.24 1.55 4.10
CA PHE A 10 -6.47 2.22 4.56
C PHE A 10 -7.09 1.47 5.73
N TYR A 11 -7.40 2.16 6.83
CA TYR A 11 -7.92 1.55 8.05
C TYR A 11 -9.37 1.97 8.32
N THR A 12 -10.12 1.15 9.07
CA THR A 12 -11.33 1.60 9.78
C THR A 12 -10.96 2.10 11.17
N CYS A 13 -11.66 3.15 11.64
CA CYS A 13 -11.71 3.63 13.02
C CYS A 13 -10.53 4.51 13.53
N PRO A 14 -10.80 5.60 14.29
CA PRO A 14 -10.07 6.86 14.17
C PRO A 14 -8.85 6.98 15.08
N THR A 15 -8.06 8.02 14.78
CA THR A 15 -6.96 8.59 15.57
C THR A 15 -5.55 8.12 15.21
N ALA A 16 -5.15 8.33 13.95
CA ALA A 16 -3.77 8.65 13.65
C ALA A 16 -3.73 9.70 12.53
N ARG A 17 -3.44 10.95 12.89
CA ARG A 17 -3.10 11.98 11.92
C ARG A 17 -1.73 11.63 11.37
N LEU A 18 -1.63 11.29 10.08
CA LEU A 18 -0.37 11.02 9.42
C LEU A 18 0.54 12.26 9.53
N ARG A 19 1.51 12.24 10.44
CA ARG A 19 2.64 13.18 10.44
C ARG A 19 3.80 12.50 9.74
N LEU A 20 3.98 12.83 8.47
CA LEU A 20 5.23 12.55 7.75
C LEU A 20 6.36 13.33 8.43
N HIS A 21 7.13 12.66 9.30
CA HIS A 21 8.39 13.21 9.80
C HIS A 21 9.45 13.04 8.72
N LEU A 22 9.49 14.01 7.81
CA LEU A 22 10.54 14.10 6.81
C LEU A 22 11.68 14.97 7.36
N PRO A 23 12.96 14.63 7.08
CA PRO A 23 14.08 15.48 7.42
C PRO A 23 13.96 16.87 6.75
N PRO A 24 14.55 17.93 7.33
CA PRO A 24 14.49 19.27 6.77
C PRO A 24 15.09 19.30 5.36
N ALA A 25 14.37 19.90 4.41
CA ALA A 25 14.85 20.07 3.04
C ALA A 25 15.90 21.19 2.96
N THR A 26 16.98 20.94 2.22
CA THR A 26 17.98 21.94 1.84
C THR A 26 17.84 22.24 0.34
N GLY A 27 17.19 23.35 -0.05
CA GLY A 27 17.26 23.92 -1.40
C GLY A 27 15.93 24.32 -2.07
N PRO A 28 15.93 25.21 -3.09
CA PRO A 28 14.75 25.75 -3.74
C PRO A 28 14.36 24.95 -5.01
N THR A 29 14.10 23.67 -4.82
CA THR A 29 13.53 22.73 -5.82
C THR A 29 12.31 22.07 -5.20
N PHE A 30 11.33 21.61 -6.00
CA PHE A 30 10.17 20.86 -5.50
C PHE A 30 10.64 19.87 -4.43
N THR A 31 10.27 20.13 -3.18
CA THR A 31 10.87 19.37 -2.08
C THR A 31 10.32 17.95 -2.15
N GLY A 32 11.11 16.93 -1.84
CA GLY A 32 10.62 15.53 -1.85
C GLY A 32 9.35 15.36 -1.02
N LYS A 33 9.16 16.21 0.00
CA LYS A 33 7.92 16.34 0.77
C LYS A 33 6.71 16.69 -0.09
N GLU A 34 6.78 17.69 -0.96
CA GLU A 34 5.65 18.11 -1.81
C GLU A 34 5.24 17.01 -2.79
N ILE A 35 6.22 16.27 -3.32
CA ILE A 35 5.97 15.12 -4.20
C ILE A 35 5.25 14.01 -3.44
N ILE A 36 5.77 13.64 -2.26
CA ILE A 36 5.15 12.62 -1.40
C ILE A 36 3.74 13.03 -0.99
N GLU A 37 3.52 14.29 -0.62
CA GLU A 37 2.20 14.79 -0.25
C GLU A 37 1.21 14.75 -1.42
N LYS A 38 1.63 15.11 -2.64
CA LYS A 38 0.80 15.00 -3.84
C LYS A 38 0.45 13.55 -4.14
N TYR A 39 1.44 12.66 -4.07
CA TYR A 39 1.25 11.23 -4.33
C TYR A 39 0.31 10.60 -3.29
N ALA A 40 0.54 10.84 -1.99
CA ALA A 40 -0.31 10.35 -0.91
C ALA A 40 -1.77 10.80 -1.08
N LYS A 41 -2.01 12.06 -1.46
CA LYS A 41 -3.37 12.57 -1.74
C LYS A 41 -4.01 11.90 -2.96
N ALA A 42 -3.23 11.63 -4.01
CA ALA A 42 -3.74 10.95 -5.19
C ALA A 42 -4.17 9.50 -4.88
N ILE A 43 -3.35 8.77 -4.14
CA ILE A 43 -3.67 7.40 -3.73
C ILE A 43 -4.82 7.36 -2.72
N GLN A 44 -4.91 8.34 -1.82
CA GLN A 44 -6.09 8.49 -0.95
C GLN A 44 -7.40 8.58 -1.74
N LYS A 45 -7.43 9.44 -2.77
CA LYS A 45 -8.60 9.58 -3.64
C LYS A 45 -8.91 8.29 -4.40
N LEU A 46 -7.87 7.62 -4.92
CA LEU A 46 -8.03 6.35 -5.64
C LEU A 46 -8.63 5.26 -4.74
N ALA A 47 -8.17 5.14 -3.50
CA ALA A 47 -8.70 4.15 -2.57
C ALA A 47 -10.15 4.41 -2.18
N ILE A 48 -10.53 5.67 -1.93
CA ILE A 48 -11.94 6.03 -1.68
C ILE A 48 -12.81 5.66 -2.89
N ASP A 49 -12.34 5.90 -4.11
CA ASP A 49 -13.04 5.54 -5.34
C ASP A 49 -13.18 4.01 -5.49
N ILE A 50 -12.12 3.24 -5.26
CA ILE A 50 -12.17 1.77 -5.28
C ILE A 50 -13.12 1.24 -4.20
N ALA A 51 -13.00 1.70 -2.96
CA ALA A 51 -13.85 1.30 -1.85
C ALA A 51 -15.33 1.60 -2.12
N THR A 52 -15.62 2.78 -2.67
CA THR A 52 -16.98 3.17 -3.07
C THR A 52 -17.53 2.27 -4.16
N LYS A 53 -16.73 1.90 -5.17
CA LYS A 53 -17.13 0.97 -6.23
C LYS A 53 -17.37 -0.44 -5.69
N LEU A 54 -16.53 -0.92 -4.77
CA LEU A 54 -16.72 -2.20 -4.09
C LEU A 54 -18.04 -2.20 -3.31
N ALA A 55 -18.28 -1.20 -2.46
CA ALA A 55 -19.53 -1.09 -1.69
C ALA A 55 -20.78 -1.08 -2.59
N LYS A 56 -20.76 -0.29 -3.68
CA LYS A 56 -21.84 -0.26 -4.68
C LYS A 56 -22.07 -1.63 -5.33
N SER A 57 -21.00 -2.34 -5.68
CA SER A 57 -21.11 -3.67 -6.29
C SER A 57 -21.75 -4.71 -5.36
N MET A 58 -21.65 -4.49 -4.05
CA MET A 58 -22.24 -5.33 -3.00
C MET A 58 -23.62 -4.82 -2.52
N GLY A 59 -24.19 -3.80 -3.18
CA GLY A 59 -25.50 -3.24 -2.83
C GLY A 59 -25.50 -2.20 -1.71
N ALA A 60 -24.33 -1.82 -1.19
CA ALA A 60 -24.17 -0.79 -0.16
C ALA A 60 -23.89 0.59 -0.79
N SER A 61 -24.81 1.08 -1.61
CA SER A 61 -24.63 2.34 -2.38
C SER A 61 -24.45 3.59 -1.54
N ASP A 62 -24.92 3.56 -0.29
CA ASP A 62 -25.00 4.72 0.59
C ASP A 62 -23.80 4.79 1.57
N TYR A 63 -22.84 3.86 1.46
CA TYR A 63 -21.67 3.84 2.32
C TYR A 63 -20.69 4.97 1.96
N CYS A 64 -20.22 5.69 2.97
CA CYS A 64 -19.28 6.79 2.81
C CYS A 64 -17.92 6.46 3.42
N PHE A 65 -16.88 6.52 2.60
CA PHE A 65 -15.48 6.31 3.02
C PHE A 65 -14.74 7.63 3.33
N ASP A 66 -15.43 8.77 3.27
CA ASP A 66 -14.81 10.06 3.58
C ASP A 66 -14.36 10.12 5.05
N GLY A 67 -13.16 10.66 5.26
CA GLY A 67 -12.58 10.78 6.59
C GLY A 67 -12.02 9.48 7.18
N TRP A 68 -12.07 8.36 6.44
CA TRP A 68 -11.40 7.14 6.87
C TRP A 68 -9.89 7.36 7.04
N PRO A 69 -9.29 6.83 8.13
CA PRO A 69 -7.86 6.97 8.37
C PRO A 69 -7.06 6.23 7.32
N CYS A 70 -6.00 6.89 6.85
CA CYS A 70 -5.09 6.37 5.83
C CYS A 70 -3.66 6.43 6.37
N GLN A 71 -2.91 5.34 6.20
CA GLN A 71 -1.50 5.31 6.53
C GLN A 71 -0.67 5.20 5.26
N PHE A 72 0.32 6.07 5.17
CA PHE A 72 1.31 6.06 4.11
C PHE A 72 2.62 5.49 4.67
N ARG A 73 3.21 4.51 3.98
CA ARG A 73 4.49 3.88 4.32
C ARG A 73 5.39 3.80 3.07
N ILE A 74 6.69 3.94 3.29
CA ILE A 74 7.70 3.63 2.28
C ILE A 74 8.60 2.59 2.93
N ASN A 75 8.66 1.41 2.32
CA ASN A 75 9.50 0.31 2.75
C ASN A 75 10.74 0.28 1.88
N LYS A 76 11.93 0.27 2.47
CA LYS A 76 13.18 0.11 1.73
C LYS A 76 13.84 -1.20 2.13
N TYR A 77 13.85 -2.17 1.23
CA TYR A 77 14.49 -3.46 1.44
C TYR A 77 15.91 -3.43 0.89
N THR A 78 16.88 -3.85 1.70
CA THR A 78 18.28 -3.96 1.29
C THR A 78 18.68 -5.40 1.33
N PHE A 79 19.16 -5.93 0.21
CA PHE A 79 19.59 -7.32 0.09
C PHE A 79 21.12 -7.39 -0.06
N THR A 80 21.71 -8.36 0.64
CA THR A 80 23.07 -8.86 0.47
C THR A 80 23.03 -10.21 -0.26
N THR A 81 24.20 -10.71 -0.70
CA THR A 81 24.31 -12.03 -1.33
C THR A 81 23.78 -13.16 -0.45
N GLU A 82 23.86 -13.01 0.87
CA GLU A 82 23.41 -14.01 1.86
C GLU A 82 21.89 -13.98 2.08
N THR A 83 21.25 -12.82 1.86
CA THR A 83 19.81 -12.66 2.07
C THR A 83 18.98 -12.91 0.81
N ILE A 84 19.62 -13.08 -0.35
CA ILE A 84 18.91 -13.42 -1.59
C ILE A 84 18.25 -14.79 -1.42
N GLY A 85 16.95 -14.85 -1.71
CA GLY A 85 16.13 -16.06 -1.51
C GLY A 85 15.55 -16.21 -0.10
N SER A 86 15.88 -15.31 0.84
CA SER A 86 15.19 -15.23 2.13
C SER A 86 13.99 -14.26 2.07
N PRO A 87 12.90 -14.50 2.83
CA PRO A 87 11.77 -13.58 2.88
C PRO A 87 12.18 -12.20 3.39
N GLY A 88 11.92 -11.15 2.61
CA GLY A 88 12.20 -9.76 3.00
C GLY A 88 11.21 -9.19 4.02
N VAL A 89 10.04 -9.80 4.15
CA VAL A 89 9.01 -9.50 5.14
C VAL A 89 8.41 -10.81 5.65
N GLN A 90 7.97 -10.86 6.90
CA GLN A 90 7.26 -12.03 7.42
C GLN A 90 5.91 -12.20 6.71
N ILE A 91 5.45 -13.46 6.59
CA ILE A 91 4.13 -13.77 6.06
C ILE A 91 3.07 -13.12 6.95
N HIS A 92 2.19 -12.31 6.37
CA HIS A 92 1.11 -11.63 7.07
C HIS A 92 -0.07 -11.35 6.13
N THR A 93 -1.22 -11.05 6.72
CA THR A 93 -2.32 -10.36 6.06
C THR A 93 -2.31 -8.89 6.45
N ASP A 94 -2.92 -8.06 5.61
CA ASP A 94 -3.11 -6.65 5.93
C ASP A 94 -4.30 -6.50 6.87
N SER A 95 -4.09 -5.93 8.05
CA SER A 95 -5.19 -5.57 8.97
C SER A 95 -6.08 -4.43 8.45
N ALA A 96 -5.72 -3.82 7.32
CA ALA A 96 -6.44 -2.74 6.65
C ALA A 96 -7.74 -3.22 5.98
N PHE A 97 -8.56 -2.29 5.49
CA PHE A 97 -9.65 -2.61 4.56
C PHE A 97 -9.10 -2.79 3.15
N LEU A 98 -8.32 -1.81 2.69
CA LEU A 98 -7.73 -1.78 1.36
C LEU A 98 -6.27 -1.34 1.48
N THR A 99 -5.38 -1.98 0.74
CA THR A 99 -4.00 -1.53 0.55
C THR A 99 -3.76 -1.30 -0.93
N ILE A 100 -3.16 -0.15 -1.27
CA ILE A 100 -2.68 0.17 -2.61
C ILE A 100 -1.16 0.24 -2.55
N LEU A 101 -0.51 -0.61 -3.35
CA LEU A 101 0.94 -0.78 -3.36
C LEU A 101 1.48 -0.42 -4.74
N GLN A 102 2.53 0.40 -4.75
CA GLN A 102 3.38 0.58 -5.91
C GLN A 102 4.69 -0.17 -5.64
N ASP A 103 4.90 -1.23 -6.41
CA ASP A 103 6.12 -2.05 -6.32
C ASP A 103 7.24 -1.48 -7.20
N ASP A 104 8.45 -2.02 -7.04
CA ASP A 104 9.56 -1.73 -7.95
C ASP A 104 9.27 -2.31 -9.35
N GLU A 105 9.30 -1.47 -10.37
CA GLU A 105 8.94 -1.87 -11.74
C GLU A 105 9.91 -2.87 -12.37
N ASN A 106 11.13 -2.99 -11.83
CA ASN A 106 12.19 -3.83 -12.40
C ASN A 106 12.51 -5.05 -11.53
N LEU A 107 11.92 -5.15 -10.33
CA LEU A 107 12.30 -6.15 -9.34
C LEU A 107 11.07 -6.72 -8.67
N GLY A 108 10.81 -7.99 -8.95
CA GLY A 108 9.80 -8.76 -8.23
C GLY A 108 10.23 -9.07 -6.80
N GLY A 109 9.26 -9.46 -5.99
CA GLY A 109 9.49 -9.82 -4.60
C GLY A 109 8.20 -9.93 -3.79
N LEU A 110 7.10 -9.36 -4.30
CA LEU A 110 5.77 -9.61 -3.77
C LEU A 110 5.29 -11.01 -4.17
N GLU A 111 4.90 -11.79 -3.17
CA GLU A 111 4.24 -13.07 -3.34
C GLU A 111 2.94 -13.08 -2.54
N VAL A 112 1.90 -13.70 -3.08
CA VAL A 112 0.59 -13.80 -2.45
C VAL A 112 0.17 -15.25 -2.29
N MET A 113 -0.55 -15.55 -1.22
CA MET A 113 -1.13 -16.88 -0.99
C MET A 113 -2.63 -16.74 -0.80
N GLY A 114 -3.41 -17.45 -1.62
CA GLY A 114 -4.86 -17.48 -1.49
C GLY A 114 -5.31 -18.24 -0.23
N PRO A 115 -6.53 -17.98 0.29
CA PRO A 115 -7.00 -18.59 1.55
C PRO A 115 -7.07 -20.12 1.55
N LEU A 116 -7.25 -20.71 0.36
CA LEU A 116 -7.32 -22.16 0.15
C LEU A 116 -6.02 -22.72 -0.45
N SER A 117 -5.01 -21.88 -0.66
CA SER A 117 -3.71 -22.28 -1.22
C SER A 117 -2.72 -22.64 -0.12
N THR A 118 -1.81 -23.55 -0.42
CA THR A 118 -0.64 -23.86 0.41
C THR A 118 0.67 -23.37 -0.22
N SER A 119 0.58 -22.78 -1.41
CA SER A 119 1.72 -22.25 -2.16
C SER A 119 1.56 -20.76 -2.43
N PHE A 120 2.68 -20.05 -2.34
CA PHE A 120 2.81 -18.66 -2.76
C PHE A 120 2.85 -18.56 -4.29
N VAL A 121 2.26 -17.48 -4.79
CA VAL A 121 2.26 -17.11 -6.21
C VAL A 121 2.96 -15.76 -6.34
N PRO A 122 3.97 -15.63 -7.21
CA PRO A 122 4.63 -14.36 -7.44
C PRO A 122 3.68 -13.37 -8.11
N VAL A 123 3.78 -12.11 -7.71
CA VAL A 123 3.16 -10.98 -8.42
C VAL A 123 4.25 -10.34 -9.26
N ASP A 124 4.23 -10.62 -10.56
CA ASP A 124 5.23 -10.08 -11.48
C ASP A 124 5.12 -8.55 -11.59
N PRO A 125 6.25 -7.82 -11.58
CA PRO A 125 6.24 -6.38 -11.80
C PRO A 125 5.59 -6.04 -13.14
N TRP A 126 4.63 -5.12 -13.10
CA TRP A 126 4.03 -4.56 -14.29
C TRP A 126 4.17 -3.04 -14.28
N PRO A 127 5.03 -2.45 -15.13
CA PRO A 127 5.29 -1.01 -15.15
C PRO A 127 4.03 -0.16 -15.30
N GLY A 128 3.93 0.90 -14.50
CA GLY A 128 2.76 1.80 -14.49
C GLY A 128 1.49 1.23 -13.88
N THR A 129 1.55 0.10 -13.17
CA THR A 129 0.40 -0.46 -12.44
C THR A 129 0.54 -0.34 -10.92
N LEU A 130 -0.58 -0.54 -10.23
CA LEU A 130 -0.65 -0.61 -8.78
C LEU A 130 -1.27 -1.94 -8.39
N VAL A 131 -0.76 -2.54 -7.31
CA VAL A 131 -1.33 -3.72 -6.69
C VAL A 131 -2.37 -3.27 -5.67
N VAL A 132 -3.53 -3.93 -5.66
CA VAL A 132 -4.61 -3.66 -4.71
C VAL A 132 -4.88 -4.93 -3.92
N ASN A 133 -4.72 -4.86 -2.60
CA ASN A 133 -5.00 -5.96 -1.68
C ASN A 133 -6.21 -5.61 -0.80
N LEU A 134 -7.08 -6.59 -0.58
CA LEU A 134 -8.12 -6.52 0.44
C LEU A 134 -7.58 -7.11 1.73
N GLY A 135 -7.70 -6.35 2.82
CA GLY A 135 -7.25 -6.78 4.13
C GLY A 135 -8.37 -7.37 4.98
N ASP A 136 -8.02 -7.73 6.20
CA ASP A 136 -8.88 -8.46 7.14
C ASP A 136 -10.21 -7.73 7.39
N ILE A 137 -10.19 -6.39 7.46
CA ILE A 137 -11.40 -5.60 7.66
C ILE A 137 -12.38 -5.83 6.51
N ALA A 138 -11.93 -5.86 5.26
CA ALA A 138 -12.80 -6.04 4.11
C ALA A 138 -13.50 -7.41 4.07
N VAL A 139 -12.96 -8.41 4.76
CA VAL A 139 -13.56 -9.75 4.86
C VAL A 139 -14.67 -9.79 5.91
N VAL A 140 -14.60 -8.95 6.94
CA VAL A 140 -15.51 -8.97 8.11
C VAL A 140 -16.56 -7.85 8.06
N SER A 141 -16.43 -6.88 7.13
CA SER A 141 -17.33 -5.71 7.02
C SER A 141 -18.49 -5.90 6.04
#